data_AF-A0A2P6V6R3-F1
#
_entry.id   AF-A0A2P6V6R3-F1
#
_cell.length_a   1.000
_cell.length_b   1.000
_cell.length_c   1.000
_cell.angle_alpha   90.00
_cell.angle_beta   90.00
_cell.angle_gamma   90.00
#
_symmetry.space_group_name_H-M   'P 1'
#
loop_
_entity.id
_entity.type
_entity.pdbx_description
1 polymer ?
#
loop_
_entity_poly.entity_id
_entity_poly.type
_entity_poly.pdbx_seq_one_letter_code
_entity_poly.pdbx_strand_id
1 'polypeptide(L)'
;MRMKAQALWSQIYGSDTKNTITAVQTLRNALMTGTFLASTAALLATQVFGALLDPPKLGRVQQLGEQDVITGGTSLFSATAKLSIIIACLLVAFFWFTQAVRLYSHMGFLVGMLASPLNTQHAHVTSVEELVALSDKAAICFSLGIRTFVFFGPLILWVLGPTMMLIATLCLTAGMVWADRLPTGTRLVVPGERAQDLER
;
A
#
# COMPACT_ATOMS: atom_id res chain seq x y z
N MET A 1 -11.32 -7.71 3.79
CA MET A 1 -10.75 -8.84 4.56
C MET A 1 -9.57 -8.41 5.44
N ARG A 2 -8.54 -7.73 4.90
CA ARG A 2 -7.38 -7.24 5.69
C ARG A 2 -7.73 -6.32 6.87
N MET A 3 -8.64 -5.34 6.71
CA MET A 3 -9.03 -4.43 7.81
C MET A 3 -9.66 -5.18 9.00
N LYS A 4 -10.53 -6.16 8.74
CA LYS A 4 -11.13 -7.01 9.78
C LYS A 4 -10.08 -7.89 10.48
N ALA A 5 -9.12 -8.44 9.72
CA ALA A 5 -8.03 -9.23 10.28
C ALA A 5 -7.06 -8.38 11.13
N GLN A 6 -6.80 -7.13 10.74
CA GLN A 6 -5.92 -6.22 11.46
C GLN A 6 -6.55 -5.68 12.75
N ALA A 7 -7.86 -5.45 12.74
CA ALA A 7 -8.63 -5.10 13.94
C ALA A 7 -8.73 -6.29 14.91
N LEU A 8 -8.96 -7.51 14.39
CA LEU A 8 -8.97 -8.72 15.20
C LEU A 8 -7.58 -9.02 15.79
N TRP A 9 -6.52 -8.80 15.02
CA TRP A 9 -5.14 -8.87 15.49
C TRP A 9 -4.91 -7.88 16.65
N SER A 10 -5.26 -6.61 16.51
CA SER A 10 -5.01 -5.63 17.59
C SER A 10 -5.79 -5.96 18.88
N GLN A 11 -6.96 -6.60 18.78
CA GLN A 11 -7.72 -7.08 19.94
C GLN A 11 -7.08 -8.31 20.61
N ILE A 12 -6.63 -9.29 19.82
CA ILE A 12 -5.99 -10.52 20.34
C ILE A 12 -4.64 -10.21 20.99
N TYR A 13 -3.81 -9.39 20.33
CA TYR A 13 -2.47 -9.08 20.80
C TYR A 13 -2.45 -7.96 21.84
N GLY A 14 -3.52 -7.18 21.95
CA GLY A 14 -3.72 -6.21 23.02
C GLY A 14 -4.13 -6.83 24.35
N SER A 15 -4.57 -8.10 24.39
CA SER A 15 -5.09 -8.74 25.61
C SER A 15 -4.18 -9.83 26.20
N ASP A 16 -3.21 -10.36 25.46
CA ASP A 16 -2.31 -11.44 25.90
C ASP A 16 -0.83 -11.10 25.70
N THR A 17 -0.11 -10.91 26.81
CA THR A 17 1.31 -10.56 26.84
C THR A 17 2.22 -11.64 26.24
N LYS A 18 1.79 -12.92 26.18
CA LYS A 18 2.58 -14.00 25.55
C LYS A 18 2.77 -13.79 24.05
N ASN A 19 1.83 -13.11 23.40
CA ASN A 19 1.79 -12.98 21.95
C ASN A 19 2.44 -11.67 21.43
N THR A 20 2.86 -10.78 22.34
CA THR A 20 3.48 -9.48 22.04
C THR A 20 4.69 -9.59 21.10
N ILE A 21 5.51 -10.64 21.22
CA ILE A 21 6.70 -10.82 20.38
C ILE A 21 6.30 -10.98 18.90
N THR A 22 5.31 -11.83 18.62
CA THR A 22 4.77 -12.01 17.28
C THR A 22 4.10 -10.74 16.76
N ALA A 23 3.48 -9.96 17.64
CA ALA A 23 2.89 -8.68 17.28
C ALA A 23 3.97 -7.68 16.81
N VAL A 24 5.03 -7.51 17.60
CA VAL A 24 6.18 -6.65 17.28
C VAL A 24 6.86 -7.10 16.00
N GLN A 25 7.04 -8.41 15.80
CA GLN A 25 7.63 -8.96 14.57
C GLN A 25 6.77 -8.67 13.33
N THR A 26 5.46 -8.86 13.44
CA THR A 26 4.52 -8.56 12.33
C THR A 26 4.55 -7.08 11.98
N LEU A 27 4.55 -6.22 12.99
CA LEU A 27 4.64 -4.78 12.82
C LEU A 27 5.96 -4.36 12.18
N ARG A 28 7.09 -4.94 12.61
CA ARG A 28 8.41 -4.69 12.02
C ARG A 28 8.44 -5.11 10.55
N ASN A 29 7.83 -6.25 10.21
CA ASN A 29 7.73 -6.70 8.82
C ASN A 29 6.90 -5.73 7.96
N ALA A 30 5.77 -5.25 8.49
CA ALA A 30 4.95 -4.25 7.82
C ALA A 30 5.69 -2.91 7.64
N LEU A 31 6.41 -2.46 8.67
CA LEU A 31 7.23 -1.25 8.62
C LEU A 31 8.35 -1.37 7.59
N MET A 32 9.09 -2.48 7.58
CA MET A 32 10.12 -2.77 6.58
C MET A 32 9.55 -2.76 5.15
N THR A 33 8.39 -3.38 4.95
CA THR A 33 7.71 -3.37 3.65
C THR A 33 7.32 -1.95 3.23
N GLY A 34 6.79 -1.15 4.17
CA GLY A 34 6.42 0.24 3.93
C GLY A 34 7.61 1.13 3.58
N THR A 35 8.74 1.01 4.29
CA THR A 35 9.95 1.81 4.02
C THR A 35 10.60 1.42 2.71
N PHE A 36 10.64 0.12 2.38
CA PHE A 36 11.10 -0.36 1.07
C PHE A 36 10.29 0.27 -0.05
N LEU A 37 8.95 0.18 0.03
CA LEU A 37 8.07 0.65 -1.02
C LEU A 37 8.05 2.18 -1.16
N ALA A 38 8.15 2.91 -0.04
CA ALA A 38 8.37 4.35 -0.04
C ALA A 38 9.68 4.72 -0.75
N SER A 39 10.78 4.03 -0.41
CA SER A 39 12.09 4.26 -1.04
C SER A 39 12.05 3.98 -2.55
N THR A 40 11.38 2.91 -2.96
CA THR A 40 11.18 2.60 -4.39
C THR A 40 10.39 3.70 -5.09
N ALA A 41 9.29 4.18 -4.51
CA ALA A 41 8.50 5.27 -5.09
C ALA A 41 9.31 6.56 -5.23
N ALA A 42 10.11 6.92 -4.22
CA ALA A 42 10.99 8.08 -4.26
C ALA A 42 12.08 7.94 -5.33
N LEU A 43 12.75 6.78 -5.41
CA LEU A 43 13.77 6.51 -6.42
C LEU A 43 13.19 6.63 -7.83
N LEU A 44 12.05 6.00 -8.09
CA LEU A 44 11.37 6.10 -9.39
C LEU A 44 10.99 7.55 -9.71
N ALA A 45 10.50 8.31 -8.73
CA ALA A 45 10.16 9.72 -8.93
C ALA A 45 11.39 10.54 -9.34
N THR A 46 12.54 10.32 -8.68
CA THR A 46 13.81 10.97 -9.04
C THR A 46 14.29 10.56 -10.44
N GLN A 47 14.14 9.29 -10.84
CA GLN A 47 14.51 8.85 -12.19
C GLN A 47 13.68 9.54 -13.27
N VAL A 48 12.35 9.59 -13.09
CA VAL A 48 11.45 10.25 -14.04
C VAL A 48 11.69 11.76 -14.05
N PHE A 49 11.95 12.37 -12.90
CA PHE A 49 12.32 13.78 -12.81
C PHE A 49 13.64 14.09 -13.52
N GLY A 50 14.64 13.21 -13.41
CA GLY A 50 15.88 13.33 -14.19
C GLY A 50 15.63 13.28 -15.69
N ALA A 51 14.76 12.38 -16.15
CA ALA A 51 14.38 12.32 -17.57
C ALA A 51 13.63 13.57 -18.06
N LEU A 52 12.92 14.27 -17.17
CA LEU A 52 12.24 15.53 -17.47
C LEU A 52 13.23 16.69 -17.69
N LEU A 53 14.34 16.71 -16.95
CA LEU A 53 15.37 17.76 -17.03
C LEU A 53 16.37 17.55 -18.17
N ASP A 54 16.45 16.34 -18.74
CA ASP A 54 17.37 15.99 -19.81
C ASP A 54 16.70 16.13 -21.21
N PRO A 55 17.02 17.17 -22.01
CA PRO A 55 16.44 17.37 -23.34
C PRO A 55 16.52 16.15 -24.29
N PRO A 56 17.64 15.40 -24.39
CA PRO A 56 17.69 14.24 -25.28
C PRO A 56 16.79 13.10 -24.82
N LYS A 57 16.58 12.92 -23.50
CA LYS A 57 15.65 11.90 -22.98
C LYS A 57 14.21 12.32 -23.23
N LEU A 58 13.89 13.60 -23.04
CA LEU A 58 12.57 14.15 -23.32
C LEU A 58 12.21 14.02 -24.80
N GLY A 59 13.15 14.29 -25.71
CA GLY A 59 12.96 14.08 -27.16
C GLY A 59 12.67 12.62 -27.52
N ARG A 60 13.34 11.65 -26.87
CA ARG A 60 13.05 10.22 -27.06
C ARG A 60 11.65 9.83 -26.56
N VAL A 61 11.22 10.38 -25.43
CA VAL A 61 9.85 10.17 -24.92
C VAL A 61 8.82 10.69 -25.90
N GLN A 62 9.07 11.86 -26.51
CA GLN A 62 8.19 12.41 -27.53
C GLN A 62 8.13 11.51 -28.78
N GLN A 63 9.28 11.08 -29.29
CA GLN A 63 9.37 10.17 -30.45
C GLN A 63 8.63 8.85 -30.22
N LEU A 64 8.74 8.26 -29.02
CA LEU A 64 8.03 7.04 -28.67
C LEU A 64 6.51 7.23 -28.69
N GLY A 65 6.02 8.39 -28.25
CA GLY A 65 4.59 8.71 -28.31
C GLY A 65 4.06 8.99 -29.71
N GLU A 66 4.93 9.39 -30.65
CA GLU A 66 4.58 9.65 -32.05
C GLU A 66 4.42 8.35 -32.87
N GLN A 67 5.01 7.24 -32.42
CA GLN A 67 4.92 5.92 -33.05
C GLN A 67 3.62 5.15 -32.71
N ASP A 68 2.67 5.78 -32.01
CA ASP A 68 1.44 5.13 -31.58
C ASP A 68 0.50 4.82 -32.76
N VAL A 69 0.03 3.58 -32.81
CA VAL A 69 -0.77 3.01 -33.92
C VAL A 69 -2.14 3.68 -34.06
N ILE A 70 -2.77 4.08 -32.95
CA ILE A 70 -4.13 4.65 -32.95
C ILE A 70 -4.10 6.16 -33.19
N THR A 71 -3.12 6.86 -32.61
CA THR A 71 -3.10 8.33 -32.63
C THR A 71 -2.36 8.90 -33.85
N GLY A 72 -1.66 8.06 -34.62
CA GLY A 72 -1.03 8.45 -35.89
C GLY A 72 -0.05 9.62 -35.77
N GLY A 73 0.59 9.79 -34.60
CA GLY A 73 1.54 10.88 -34.33
C GLY A 73 0.96 12.12 -33.64
N THR A 74 -0.36 12.24 -33.45
CA THR A 74 -0.97 13.43 -32.80
C THR A 74 -1.13 13.28 -31.29
N SER A 75 -0.04 13.45 -30.53
CA SER A 75 -0.12 13.36 -29.06
C SER A 75 -0.89 14.55 -28.46
N LEU A 76 -2.07 14.32 -27.89
CA LEU A 76 -2.87 15.34 -27.16
C LEU A 76 -2.13 15.96 -25.96
N PHE A 77 -1.20 15.21 -25.36
CA PHE A 77 -0.38 15.66 -24.22
C PHE A 77 1.09 15.72 -24.61
N SER A 78 1.76 16.83 -24.26
CA SER A 78 3.22 16.94 -24.41
C SER A 78 3.95 15.93 -23.52
N ALA A 79 5.13 15.48 -23.94
CA ALA A 79 6.01 14.59 -23.17
C ALA A 79 6.24 15.11 -21.74
N THR A 80 6.44 16.42 -21.59
CA THR A 80 6.61 17.10 -20.30
C THR A 80 5.40 16.92 -19.38
N ALA A 81 4.18 17.02 -19.94
CA ALA A 81 2.94 16.85 -19.19
C ALA A 81 2.71 15.38 -18.77
N LYS A 82 3.08 14.42 -19.63
CA LYS A 82 3.00 12.99 -19.29
C LYS A 82 3.92 12.66 -18.11
N LEU A 83 5.17 13.09 -18.18
CA LEU A 83 6.17 12.83 -17.13
C LEU A 83 5.81 13.54 -15.82
N SER A 84 5.25 14.76 -15.85
CA SER A 84 4.83 15.47 -14.63
C SER A 84 3.69 14.76 -13.91
N ILE A 85 2.71 14.21 -14.65
CA ILE A 85 1.62 13.40 -14.08
C ILE A 85 2.17 12.13 -13.42
N ILE A 86 3.13 11.46 -14.07
CA ILE A 86 3.80 10.26 -13.52
C ILE A 86 4.52 10.61 -12.21
N ILE A 87 5.28 11.71 -12.18
CA ILE A 87 5.98 12.16 -10.98
C ILE A 87 4.97 12.47 -9.86
N ALA A 88 3.91 13.21 -10.15
CA ALA A 88 2.87 13.53 -9.18
C ALA A 88 2.23 12.25 -8.58
N CYS A 89 1.94 11.25 -9.42
CA CYS A 89 1.43 9.96 -8.97
C CYS A 89 2.40 9.25 -8.01
N LEU A 90 3.70 9.22 -8.35
CA LEU A 90 4.73 8.61 -7.49
C LEU A 90 4.92 9.36 -6.17
N LEU A 91 4.85 10.69 -6.17
CA LEU A 91 4.90 11.49 -4.95
C LEU A 91 3.70 11.24 -4.03
N VAL A 92 2.50 11.08 -4.60
CA VAL A 92 1.30 10.71 -3.83
C VAL A 92 1.47 9.32 -3.22
N ALA A 93 1.98 8.34 -3.98
CA ALA A 93 2.27 7.00 -3.45
C ALA A 93 3.32 7.05 -2.31
N PHE A 94 4.41 7.79 -2.51
CA PHE A 94 5.45 8.02 -1.50
C PHE A 94 4.87 8.63 -0.22
N PHE A 95 4.01 9.64 -0.35
CA PHE A 95 3.35 10.26 0.79
C PHE A 95 2.51 9.25 1.58
N TRP A 96 1.67 8.46 0.91
CA TRP A 96 0.83 7.46 1.58
C TRP A 96 1.65 6.37 2.28
N PHE A 97 2.73 5.89 1.66
CA PHE A 97 3.63 4.92 2.30
C PHE A 97 4.36 5.53 3.49
N THR A 98 4.80 6.77 3.40
CA THR A 98 5.43 7.49 4.52
C THR A 98 4.47 7.66 5.69
N GLN A 99 3.20 7.99 5.42
CA GLN A 99 2.16 8.05 6.45
C GLN A 99 1.91 6.67 7.08
N ALA A 100 1.85 5.61 6.29
CA ALA A 100 1.71 4.25 6.81
C ALA A 100 2.88 3.87 7.73
N VAL A 101 4.12 4.15 7.32
CA VAL A 101 5.33 3.91 8.14
C VAL A 101 5.28 4.70 9.45
N ARG A 102 4.86 5.97 9.41
CA ARG A 102 4.70 6.78 10.62
C ARG A 102 3.71 6.16 11.61
N LEU A 103 2.56 5.70 11.12
CA LEU A 103 1.54 5.07 11.94
C LEU A 103 2.04 3.73 12.50
N TYR A 104 2.74 2.91 11.70
CA TYR A 104 3.37 1.68 12.19
C TYR A 104 4.42 1.93 13.27
N SER A 105 5.26 2.96 13.12
CA SER A 105 6.22 3.34 14.17
C SER A 105 5.51 3.71 15.48
N HIS A 106 4.41 4.48 15.40
CA HIS A 106 3.61 4.83 16.58
C HIS A 106 2.97 3.60 17.23
N MET A 107 2.43 2.66 16.43
CA MET A 107 1.93 1.38 16.95
C MET A 107 3.02 0.61 17.69
N GLY A 108 4.28 0.70 17.25
CA GLY A 108 5.40 0.01 17.87
C GLY A 108 5.68 0.50 19.29
N PHE A 109 5.62 1.81 19.50
CA PHE A 109 5.72 2.39 20.84
C PHE A 109 4.55 1.97 21.72
N LEU A 110 3.32 1.98 21.18
CA LEU A 110 2.12 1.62 21.93
C LEU A 110 2.13 0.15 22.37
N VAL A 111 2.53 -0.77 21.48
CA VAL A 111 2.71 -2.20 21.80
C VAL A 111 3.83 -2.40 22.85
N GLY A 112 4.92 -1.63 22.76
CA GLY A 112 5.98 -1.64 23.76
C GLY A 112 5.51 -1.19 25.15
N MET A 113 4.65 -0.17 25.22
CA MET A 113 4.05 0.30 26.47
C MET A 113 3.05 -0.70 27.06
N LEU A 114 2.22 -1.33 26.22
CA LEU A 114 1.27 -2.38 26.61
C LEU A 114 1.95 -3.59 27.26
N ALA A 115 3.17 -3.92 26.82
CA ALA A 115 3.96 -5.02 27.35
C ALA A 115 4.68 -4.70 28.68
N SER A 116 4.66 -3.44 29.13
CA SER A 116 5.35 -3.02 30.34
C SER A 116 4.55 -3.40 31.59
N PRO A 117 5.20 -3.96 32.63
CA PRO A 117 4.54 -4.35 33.88
C PRO A 117 4.03 -3.16 34.72
N LEU A 118 4.36 -1.93 34.34
CA LEU A 118 3.89 -0.70 34.99
C LEU A 118 2.53 -0.20 34.48
N ASN A 119 1.92 -0.90 33.51
CA ASN A 119 0.67 -0.47 32.91
C ASN A 119 -0.52 -0.80 33.82
N THR A 120 -1.28 0.21 34.24
CA THR A 120 -2.50 0.02 35.05
C THR A 120 -3.64 -0.48 34.16
N GLN A 121 -4.57 -1.28 34.70
CA GLN A 121 -5.65 -1.90 33.92
C GLN A 121 -6.51 -0.89 33.11
N HIS A 122 -6.73 0.33 33.64
CA HIS A 122 -7.45 1.38 32.92
C HIS A 122 -6.63 1.99 31.78
N ALA A 123 -5.33 2.22 31.98
CA ALA A 123 -4.43 2.69 30.91
C ALA A 123 -4.23 1.63 29.81
N HIS A 124 -4.33 0.36 30.16
CA HIS A 124 -4.27 -0.77 29.23
C HIS A 124 -5.49 -0.82 28.28
N VAL A 125 -6.71 -0.63 28.77
CA VAL A 125 -7.92 -0.66 27.91
C VAL A 125 -7.90 0.50 26.89
N THR A 126 -7.59 1.72 27.34
CA THR A 126 -7.51 2.90 26.45
C THR A 126 -6.44 2.74 25.38
N SER A 127 -5.29 2.16 25.71
CA SER A 127 -4.21 1.94 24.74
C SER A 127 -4.51 0.84 23.70
N VAL A 128 -5.36 -0.15 24.02
CA VAL A 128 -5.82 -1.14 23.04
C VAL A 128 -6.80 -0.54 22.02
N GLU A 129 -7.71 0.33 22.46
CA GLU A 129 -8.65 1.03 21.56
C GLU A 129 -7.90 1.95 20.59
N GLU A 130 -6.92 2.70 21.10
CA GLU A 130 -6.02 3.52 20.28
C GLU A 130 -5.22 2.66 19.29
N LEU A 131 -4.74 1.49 19.70
CA LEU A 131 -4.02 0.56 18.83
C LEU A 131 -4.90 0.07 17.67
N VAL A 132 -6.17 -0.25 17.94
CA VAL A 132 -7.14 -0.67 16.92
C VAL A 132 -7.40 0.47 15.93
N ALA A 133 -7.65 1.68 16.42
CA ALA A 133 -7.91 2.85 15.57
C ALA A 133 -6.68 3.20 14.70
N LEU A 134 -5.49 3.13 15.28
CA LEU A 134 -4.23 3.40 14.59
C LEU A 134 -3.92 2.33 13.53
N SER A 135 -4.20 1.07 13.85
CA SER A 135 -4.07 -0.08 12.95
C SER A 135 -4.94 0.09 11.71
N ASP A 136 -6.22 0.46 11.87
CA ASP A 136 -7.13 0.68 10.75
C ASP A 136 -6.66 1.83 9.85
N LYS A 137 -6.25 2.94 10.46
CA LYS A 137 -5.71 4.09 9.72
C LYS A 137 -4.42 3.74 8.96
N ALA A 138 -3.53 2.96 9.57
CA ALA A 138 -2.29 2.49 8.93
C ALA A 138 -2.61 1.57 7.73
N ALA A 139 -3.58 0.67 7.89
CA ALA A 139 -4.06 -0.22 6.84
C ALA A 139 -4.62 0.56 5.64
N ILE A 140 -5.43 1.59 5.91
CA ILE A 140 -6.01 2.47 4.89
C ILE A 140 -4.90 3.22 4.15
N CYS A 141 -3.96 3.87 4.86
CA CYS A 141 -2.84 4.57 4.23
C CYS A 141 -2.00 3.63 3.37
N PHE A 142 -1.68 2.43 3.87
CA PHE A 142 -0.91 1.45 3.11
C PHE A 142 -1.67 0.95 1.87
N SER A 143 -2.96 0.69 1.99
CA SER A 143 -3.80 0.28 0.87
C SER A 143 -3.94 1.38 -0.19
N LEU A 144 -4.06 2.64 0.23
CA LEU A 144 -4.09 3.78 -0.68
C LEU A 144 -2.76 3.91 -1.43
N GLY A 145 -1.63 3.77 -0.74
CA GLY A 145 -0.30 3.75 -1.35
C GLY A 145 -0.17 2.67 -2.42
N ILE A 146 -0.59 1.43 -2.12
CA ILE A 146 -0.58 0.33 -3.11
C ILE A 146 -1.46 0.66 -4.31
N ARG A 147 -2.68 1.18 -4.11
CA ARG A 147 -3.57 1.53 -5.22
C ARG A 147 -2.95 2.59 -6.13
N THR A 148 -2.37 3.64 -5.56
CA THR A 148 -1.65 4.67 -6.32
C THR A 148 -0.44 4.09 -7.05
N PHE A 149 0.32 3.20 -6.40
CA PHE A 149 1.48 2.55 -7.01
C PHE A 149 1.10 1.59 -8.14
N VAL A 150 -0.05 0.95 -8.06
CA VAL A 150 -0.60 0.11 -9.13
C VAL A 150 -1.06 0.97 -10.31
N PHE A 151 -1.64 2.15 -10.08
CA PHE A 151 -1.96 3.11 -11.14
C PHE A 151 -0.71 3.66 -11.87
N PHE A 152 0.44 3.70 -11.22
CA PHE A 152 1.69 4.07 -11.89
C PHE A 152 2.05 3.13 -13.06
N GLY A 153 1.68 1.84 -13.01
CA GLY A 153 1.98 0.87 -14.07
C GLY A 153 1.42 1.25 -15.45
N PRO A 154 0.10 1.50 -15.59
CA PRO A 154 -0.47 2.01 -16.84
C PRO A 154 0.10 3.38 -17.24
N LEU A 155 0.37 4.24 -16.26
CA LEU A 155 0.91 5.58 -16.49
C LEU A 155 2.32 5.55 -17.10
N ILE A 156 3.19 4.62 -16.71
CA ILE A 156 4.52 4.49 -17.34
C ILE A 156 4.41 3.93 -18.76
N LEU A 157 3.45 3.03 -19.03
CA LEU A 157 3.21 2.51 -20.38
C LEU A 157 2.56 3.57 -21.30
N TRP A 158 1.87 4.55 -20.74
CA TRP A 158 1.32 5.68 -21.48
C TRP A 158 2.39 6.54 -22.20
N VAL A 159 3.65 6.46 -21.75
CA VAL A 159 4.80 7.09 -22.43
C VAL A 159 4.96 6.56 -23.86
N LEU A 160 4.64 5.28 -24.11
CA LEU A 160 4.68 4.64 -25.44
C LEU A 160 3.45 4.98 -26.31
N GLY A 161 2.42 5.59 -25.75
CA GLY A 161 1.19 5.93 -26.44
C GLY A 161 -0.09 5.55 -25.67
N PRO A 162 -1.24 6.16 -26.01
CA PRO A 162 -2.55 5.79 -25.45
C PRO A 162 -2.92 4.32 -25.63
N THR A 163 -2.50 3.67 -26.72
CA THR A 163 -2.79 2.25 -26.98
C THR A 163 -2.18 1.35 -25.91
N MET A 164 -0.91 1.59 -25.56
CA MET A 164 -0.22 0.81 -24.53
C MET A 164 -0.82 1.04 -23.14
N MET A 165 -1.32 2.25 -22.86
CA MET A 165 -2.06 2.54 -21.63
C MET A 165 -3.35 1.73 -21.52
N LEU A 166 -4.12 1.59 -22.62
CA LEU A 166 -5.34 0.77 -22.64
C LEU A 166 -5.03 -0.71 -22.40
N ILE A 167 -4.01 -1.24 -23.10
CA ILE A 167 -3.57 -2.63 -22.93
C ILE A 167 -3.12 -2.87 -21.48
N ALA A 168 -2.31 -1.96 -20.92
CA ALA A 168 -1.86 -2.04 -19.53
C ALA A 168 -3.02 -2.05 -18.54
N THR A 169 -4.03 -1.21 -18.77
CA THR A 169 -5.21 -1.10 -17.90
C THR A 169 -6.07 -2.37 -17.98
N LEU A 170 -6.25 -2.93 -19.18
CA LEU A 170 -6.94 -4.21 -19.37
C LEU A 170 -6.19 -5.37 -18.70
N CYS A 171 -4.87 -5.46 -18.88
CA CYS A 171 -4.04 -6.48 -18.22
C CYS A 171 -4.08 -6.36 -16.69
N LEU A 172 -4.01 -5.12 -16.17
CA LEU A 172 -4.06 -4.87 -14.73
C LEU A 172 -5.41 -5.22 -14.13
N THR A 173 -6.50 -4.81 -14.76
CA THR A 173 -7.86 -5.15 -14.30
C THR A 173 -8.12 -6.65 -14.41
N ALA A 174 -7.73 -7.30 -15.51
CA ALA A 174 -7.82 -8.74 -15.65
C ALA A 174 -6.99 -9.48 -14.59
N GLY A 175 -5.77 -9.01 -14.32
CA GLY A 175 -4.90 -9.54 -13.29
C GLY A 175 -5.49 -9.40 -11.89
N MET A 176 -6.10 -8.25 -11.57
CA MET A 176 -6.80 -8.07 -10.30
C MET A 176 -8.02 -8.98 -10.19
N VAL A 177 -8.84 -9.09 -11.24
CA VAL A 177 -9.99 -10.00 -11.24
C VAL A 177 -9.55 -11.46 -11.10
N TRP A 178 -8.46 -11.86 -11.74
CA TRP A 178 -7.87 -13.19 -11.58
C TRP A 178 -7.38 -13.42 -10.16
N ALA A 179 -6.69 -12.45 -9.57
CA ALA A 179 -6.23 -12.51 -8.19
C ALA A 179 -7.40 -12.58 -7.18
N ASP A 180 -8.48 -11.85 -7.44
CA ASP A 180 -9.68 -11.88 -6.60
C ASP A 180 -10.46 -13.20 -6.70
N ARG A 181 -10.30 -13.94 -7.82
CA ARG A 181 -10.92 -15.25 -8.03
C ARG A 181 -10.15 -16.41 -7.38
N LEU A 182 -8.96 -16.17 -6.82
CA LEU A 182 -8.25 -17.20 -6.06
C LEU A 182 -9.14 -17.65 -4.88
N PRO A 183 -9.44 -18.95 -4.74
CA PRO A 183 -10.32 -19.44 -3.69
C PRO A 183 -9.79 -19.00 -2.34
N THR A 184 -10.49 -18.08 -1.68
CA THR A 184 -10.18 -17.68 -0.31
C THR A 184 -10.75 -18.74 0.63
N GLY A 185 -10.22 -19.96 0.51
CA GLY A 185 -10.58 -21.12 1.29
C GLY A 185 -9.95 -21.07 2.67
N THR A 186 -10.40 -20.14 3.51
CA THR A 186 -10.21 -20.27 4.97
C THR A 186 -11.25 -19.42 5.67
N ARG A 187 -12.38 -20.06 6.03
CA ARG A 187 -13.19 -19.57 7.14
C ARG A 187 -12.25 -19.55 8.35
N LEU A 188 -11.92 -18.35 8.85
CA LEU A 188 -11.31 -18.21 10.16
C LEU A 188 -12.34 -18.71 11.16
N VAL A 189 -12.20 -19.96 11.59
CA VAL A 189 -12.99 -20.49 12.72
C VAL A 189 -12.62 -19.65 13.92
N VAL A 190 -13.55 -18.81 14.37
CA VAL A 190 -13.39 -18.02 15.59
C VAL A 190 -13.42 -19.01 16.76
N PRO A 191 -12.42 -19.03 17.65
CA PRO A 191 -12.34 -20.00 18.75
C PRO A 191 -13.52 -20.01 19.73
N GLY A 192 -14.48 -19.08 19.60
CA GLY A 192 -15.68 -18.98 20.43
C GLY A 192 -16.92 -19.73 19.93
N GLU A 193 -17.03 -20.09 18.64
CA GLU A 193 -18.22 -20.80 18.12
C GLU A 193 -18.23 -22.28 18.55
N ARG A 194 -17.07 -22.90 18.76
CA ARG A 194 -17.00 -24.30 19.24
C ARG A 194 -17.57 -24.50 20.64
N ALA A 195 -17.62 -23.48 21.48
CA ALA A 195 -18.18 -23.61 22.82
C ALA A 195 -19.72 -23.71 22.80
N GLN A 196 -20.38 -23.09 21.83
CA GLN A 196 -21.84 -23.11 21.71
C GLN A 196 -22.37 -24.35 20.96
N ASP A 197 -21.55 -24.93 20.07
CA ASP A 197 -21.92 -26.16 19.34
C ASP A 197 -21.64 -27.46 20.13
N LEU A 198 -20.84 -27.40 21.21
CA LEU A 198 -20.60 -28.53 22.12
C LEU A 198 -21.59 -28.58 23.30
N GLU A 199 -22.40 -27.54 23.51
CA GLU A 199 -23.42 -27.45 24.55
C GLU A 199 -24.87 -27.60 24.03
N ARG A 200 -25.06 -28.05 22.78
CA ARG A 200 -26.36 -28.42 22.19
C ARG A 200 -26.45 -29.89 21.81
#